data_AF-A0A1C7FB97-F1
#
_entry.id   AF-A0A1C7FB97-F1
#
_cell.length_a   1.000
_cell.length_b   1.000
_cell.length_c   1.000
_cell.angle_alpha   90.00
_cell.angle_beta   90.00
_cell.angle_gamma   90.00
#
_symmetry.space_group_name_H-M   'P 1'
#
loop_
_entity.id
_entity.type
_entity.pdbx_description
1 polymer ?
#
loop_
_entity_poly.entity_id
_entity_poly.type
_entity_poly.pdbx_seq_one_letter_code
_entity_poly.pdbx_strand_id
1 'polypeptide(L)'
;MPEWPNNLLVKYTWDQSNDVKMMLNDLQNNILSAIILVVIVIIAILGMRTAMLVGISIPGSFLAGLLALSVFGITINIIVLFAFIMAVGMLVDGAIVVTEFADRRMQEGVPRKQAYRDAAKRMAWPITASTATTLAAFAPLLFWPDVTGEFMKYLPLTLIATLFASLVMAMLFVPVLGGLFGKPQNVTSVSRQRMVALHDGDFSQATGLTKLYYHTLNVAINHPIKILLLAIALAFGVGAAYNKAGLGAEFFPRGRSAVFYRQSSLLW
;
A
#
# COMPACT_ATOMS: atom_id res chain seq x y z
N MET A 1 4.22 -7.62 50.53
CA MET A 1 4.58 -6.24 50.09
C MET A 1 4.47 -5.35 51.32
N PRO A 2 5.32 -4.33 51.53
CA PRO A 2 5.16 -3.42 52.66
C PRO A 2 3.81 -2.69 52.54
N GLU A 3 3.08 -2.53 53.63
CA GLU A 3 1.83 -1.77 53.63
C GLU A 3 2.15 -0.27 53.74
N TRP A 4 1.58 0.52 52.83
CA TRP A 4 1.87 1.96 52.74
C TRP A 4 0.97 2.73 53.70
N PRO A 5 1.42 3.88 54.26
CA PRO A 5 0.58 4.68 55.15
C PRO A 5 -0.72 5.14 54.48
N ASN A 6 -1.85 5.04 55.20
CA ASN A 6 -3.20 5.34 54.70
C ASN A 6 -3.39 6.80 54.19
N ASN A 7 -2.43 7.70 54.45
CA ASN A 7 -2.43 9.09 53.99
C ASN A 7 -1.54 9.34 52.75
N LEU A 8 -0.88 8.32 52.19
CA LEU A 8 0.06 8.52 51.08
C LEU A 8 -0.63 8.38 49.69
N LEU A 9 -0.89 9.53 49.05
CA LEU A 9 -1.43 9.59 47.70
C LEU A 9 -0.32 9.46 46.65
N VAL A 10 -0.19 8.27 46.06
CA VAL A 10 0.71 8.04 44.92
C VAL A 10 0.05 8.54 43.64
N LYS A 11 0.69 9.51 42.97
CA LYS A 11 0.27 10.00 41.65
C LYS A 11 1.44 9.87 40.68
N TYR A 12 1.25 9.09 39.62
CA TYR A 12 2.18 9.04 38.51
C TYR A 12 2.19 10.39 37.79
N THR A 13 3.38 10.93 37.57
CA THR A 13 3.64 12.09 36.72
C THR A 13 4.58 11.64 35.61
N TRP A 14 4.46 12.24 34.41
CA TRP A 14 5.28 11.90 33.23
C TRP A 14 5.16 10.45 32.72
N ASP A 15 4.02 9.78 32.91
CA ASP A 15 3.79 8.44 32.32
C ASP A 15 3.45 8.51 30.82
N GLN A 16 4.50 8.47 29.99
CA GLN A 16 4.41 8.42 28.53
C GLN A 16 3.84 7.09 27.99
N SER A 17 3.69 6.05 28.84
CA SER A 17 3.15 4.75 28.40
C SER A 17 1.72 4.87 27.89
N ASN A 18 0.95 5.82 28.39
CA ASN A 18 -0.43 6.06 27.97
C ASN A 18 -0.49 6.72 26.58
N ASP A 19 0.41 7.69 26.31
CA ASP A 19 0.54 8.32 25.00
C ASP A 19 0.98 7.28 23.95
N VAL A 20 1.97 6.44 24.27
CA VAL A 20 2.42 5.35 23.38
C VAL A 20 1.28 4.36 23.12
N LYS A 21 0.55 3.91 24.15
CA LYS A 21 -0.60 3.00 23.97
C LYS A 21 -1.71 3.63 23.11
N MET A 22 -1.99 4.92 23.27
CA MET A 22 -2.95 5.66 22.48
C MET A 22 -2.52 5.70 21.00
N MET A 23 -1.27 6.12 20.72
CA MET A 23 -0.72 6.15 19.37
C MET A 23 -0.70 4.76 18.71
N LEU A 24 -0.35 3.70 19.43
CA LEU A 24 -0.37 2.33 18.88
C LEU A 24 -1.80 1.87 18.54
N ASN A 25 -2.79 2.20 19.38
CA ASN A 25 -4.20 1.90 19.13
C ASN A 25 -4.73 2.69 17.92
N ASP A 26 -4.43 3.98 17.82
CA ASP A 26 -4.80 4.83 16.68
C ASP A 26 -4.20 4.30 15.37
N LEU A 27 -2.91 3.92 15.37
CA LEU A 27 -2.26 3.31 14.21
C LEU A 27 -2.88 1.95 13.85
N GLN A 28 -3.23 1.11 14.82
CA GLN A 28 -3.93 -0.16 14.57
C GLN A 28 -5.31 0.07 13.94
N ASN A 29 -6.09 1.03 14.45
CA ASN A 29 -7.39 1.38 13.91
C ASN A 29 -7.29 1.96 12.49
N ASN A 30 -6.24 2.74 12.21
CA ASN A 30 -5.95 3.25 10.87
C ASN A 30 -5.57 2.13 9.89
N ILE A 31 -4.75 1.14 10.29
CA ILE A 31 -4.47 -0.06 9.48
C ILE A 31 -5.77 -0.80 9.17
N LEU A 32 -6.59 -1.09 10.18
CA LEU A 32 -7.85 -1.82 9.98
C LEU A 32 -8.81 -1.07 9.04
N SER A 33 -8.91 0.25 9.20
CA SER A 33 -9.72 1.12 8.33
C SER A 33 -9.22 1.13 6.88
N ALA A 34 -7.90 1.16 6.68
CA ALA A 34 -7.29 1.08 5.34
C ALA A 34 -7.57 -0.28 4.68
N ILE A 35 -7.45 -1.39 5.42
CA ILE A 35 -7.77 -2.74 4.92
C ILE A 35 -9.25 -2.83 4.52
N ILE A 36 -10.17 -2.34 5.36
CA ILE A 36 -11.61 -2.32 5.07
C ILE A 36 -11.90 -1.50 3.81
N LEU A 37 -11.32 -0.30 3.69
CA LEU A 37 -11.50 0.58 2.53
C LEU A 37 -11.02 -0.08 1.24
N VAL A 38 -9.83 -0.70 1.26
CA VAL A 38 -9.28 -1.45 0.13
C VAL A 38 -10.20 -2.62 -0.25
N VAL A 39 -10.69 -3.40 0.71
CA VAL A 39 -11.62 -4.50 0.45
C VAL A 39 -12.92 -4.00 -0.17
N ILE A 40 -13.48 -2.86 0.27
CA ILE A 40 -14.68 -2.26 -0.33
C ILE A 40 -14.44 -1.87 -1.80
N VAL A 41 -13.32 -1.20 -2.10
CA VAL A 41 -12.95 -0.81 -3.47
C VAL A 41 -12.77 -2.05 -4.37
N ILE A 42 -12.12 -3.10 -3.85
CA ILE A 42 -11.93 -4.36 -4.59
C ILE A 42 -13.27 -5.08 -4.80
N ILE A 43 -14.20 -5.08 -3.84
CA ILE A 43 -15.55 -5.64 -4.03
C ILE A 43 -16.28 -4.89 -5.16
N ALA A 44 -16.14 -3.56 -5.23
CA ALA A 44 -16.77 -2.75 -6.27
C ALA A 44 -16.22 -3.00 -7.68
N ILE A 45 -14.93 -3.32 -7.82
CA ILE A 45 -14.25 -3.53 -9.11
C ILE A 45 -14.24 -5.02 -9.51
N LEU A 46 -13.72 -5.89 -8.63
CA LEU A 46 -13.49 -7.31 -8.88
C LEU A 46 -14.63 -8.22 -8.42
N GLY A 47 -15.61 -7.70 -7.68
CA GLY A 47 -16.78 -8.44 -7.24
C GLY A 47 -16.50 -9.36 -6.04
N MET A 48 -17.56 -9.67 -5.28
CA MET A 48 -17.47 -10.22 -3.92
C MET A 48 -16.56 -11.46 -3.77
N ARG A 49 -16.64 -12.45 -4.67
CA ARG A 49 -15.86 -13.70 -4.54
C ARG A 49 -14.37 -13.52 -4.81
N THR A 50 -14.02 -12.75 -5.84
CA THR A 50 -12.62 -12.46 -6.19
C THR A 50 -12.01 -11.54 -5.14
N ALA A 51 -12.79 -10.57 -4.66
CA ALA A 51 -12.40 -9.68 -3.58
C ALA A 51 -12.12 -10.41 -2.26
N MET A 52 -12.87 -11.46 -1.91
CA MET A 52 -12.58 -12.29 -0.73
C MET A 52 -11.20 -12.96 -0.80
N LEU A 53 -10.77 -13.43 -1.98
CA LEU A 53 -9.45 -14.07 -2.14
C LEU A 53 -8.31 -13.07 -1.88
N VAL A 54 -8.44 -11.84 -2.41
CA VAL A 54 -7.50 -10.76 -2.14
C VAL A 54 -7.59 -10.31 -0.68
N GLY A 55 -8.80 -10.16 -0.15
CA GLY A 55 -9.08 -9.72 1.22
C GLY A 55 -8.56 -10.66 2.32
N ILE A 56 -8.44 -11.97 2.07
CA ILE A 56 -7.75 -12.92 2.97
C ILE A 56 -6.23 -12.81 2.82
N SER A 57 -5.74 -12.50 1.62
CA SER A 57 -4.31 -12.37 1.35
C SER A 57 -3.69 -11.17 2.06
N ILE A 58 -4.47 -10.10 2.30
CA ILE A 58 -4.04 -8.92 3.06
C ILE A 58 -3.60 -9.29 4.49
N PRO A 59 -4.48 -9.74 5.41
CA PRO A 59 -4.10 -10.08 6.78
C PRO A 59 -3.10 -11.24 6.83
N GLY A 60 -3.15 -12.20 5.90
CA GLY A 60 -2.15 -13.27 5.81
C GLY A 60 -0.74 -12.74 5.54
N SER A 61 -0.61 -11.74 4.66
CA SER A 61 0.68 -11.08 4.37
C SER A 61 1.18 -10.25 5.55
N PHE A 62 0.29 -9.53 6.25
CA PHE A 62 0.63 -8.83 7.50
C PHE A 62 1.11 -9.80 8.59
N LEU A 63 0.42 -10.92 8.79
CA LEU A 63 0.76 -11.89 9.82
C LEU A 63 2.09 -12.60 9.51
N ALA A 64 2.34 -12.92 8.24
CA ALA A 64 3.62 -13.48 7.79
C ALA A 64 4.78 -12.46 7.86
N GLY A 65 4.52 -11.18 7.56
CA GLY A 65 5.48 -10.09 7.74
C GLY A 65 5.84 -9.86 9.22
N LEU A 66 4.83 -9.82 10.11
CA LEU A 66 5.02 -9.77 11.56
C LEU A 66 5.81 -10.97 12.08
N LEU A 67 5.52 -12.18 11.60
CA LEU A 67 6.25 -13.39 11.97
C LEU A 67 7.72 -13.30 11.53
N ALA A 68 7.99 -12.84 10.31
CA ALA A 68 9.36 -12.63 9.84
C ALA A 68 10.12 -11.59 10.71
N LEU A 69 9.50 -10.45 11.02
CA LEU A 69 10.09 -9.44 11.91
C LEU A 69 10.37 -9.98 13.33
N SER A 70 9.45 -10.78 13.87
CA SER A 70 9.59 -11.45 15.17
C SER A 70 10.79 -12.41 15.20
N VAL A 71 11.01 -13.17 14.12
CA VAL A 71 12.20 -14.03 13.96
C VAL A 71 13.51 -13.22 13.92
N PHE A 72 13.48 -11.99 13.41
CA PHE A 72 14.62 -11.05 13.46
C PHE A 72 14.69 -10.24 14.78
N GLY A 73 13.85 -10.52 15.77
CA GLY A 73 13.84 -9.82 17.07
C GLY A 73 13.30 -8.39 17.02
N ILE A 74 12.65 -7.99 15.93
CA ILE A 74 12.12 -6.64 15.74
C ILE A 74 10.75 -6.53 16.44
N THR A 75 10.66 -5.60 17.38
CA THR A 75 9.42 -5.34 18.14
C THR A 75 8.45 -4.43 17.38
N ILE A 76 7.15 -4.54 17.71
CA ILE A 76 6.14 -3.62 17.19
C ILE A 76 6.36 -2.25 17.84
N ASN A 77 6.68 -1.26 17.01
CA ASN A 77 6.84 0.14 17.39
C ASN A 77 6.12 1.06 16.39
N ILE A 78 6.10 2.37 16.66
CA ILE A 78 5.41 3.38 15.85
C ILE A 78 5.87 3.36 14.38
N ILE A 79 7.17 3.17 14.12
CA ILE A 79 7.75 3.15 12.76
C ILE A 79 7.37 1.86 12.02
N VAL A 80 7.36 0.73 12.72
CA VAL A 80 6.90 -0.56 12.19
C VAL A 80 5.41 -0.50 11.84
N LEU A 81 4.55 0.05 12.70
CA LEU A 81 3.13 0.25 12.39
C LEU A 81 2.92 1.25 11.23
N PHE A 82 3.71 2.33 11.15
CA PHE A 82 3.65 3.27 10.04
C PHE A 82 4.06 2.61 8.71
N ALA A 83 5.11 1.78 8.70
CA ALA A 83 5.50 0.99 7.54
C ALA A 83 4.41 -0.02 7.14
N PHE A 84 3.72 -0.62 8.11
CA PHE A 84 2.54 -1.47 7.83
C PHE A 84 1.38 -0.69 7.21
N ILE A 85 1.07 0.55 7.66
CA ILE A 85 0.07 1.41 7.01
C ILE A 85 0.43 1.67 5.55
N MET A 86 1.68 2.08 5.27
CA MET A 86 2.15 2.29 3.90
C MET A 86 2.09 1.00 3.06
N ALA A 87 2.43 -0.15 3.66
CA ALA A 87 2.37 -1.43 2.99
C ALA A 87 0.96 -1.79 2.52
N VAL A 88 -0.12 -1.39 3.20
CA VAL A 88 -1.51 -1.76 2.82
C VAL A 88 -1.78 -1.51 1.34
N GLY A 89 -1.35 -0.37 0.77
CA GLY A 89 -1.57 -0.07 -0.64
C GLY A 89 -0.77 -0.98 -1.58
N MET A 90 0.54 -1.13 -1.31
CA MET A 90 1.49 -1.83 -2.17
C MET A 90 1.40 -3.37 -2.09
N LEU A 91 0.91 -3.88 -0.96
CA LEU A 91 0.79 -5.31 -0.64
C LEU A 91 -0.20 -6.03 -1.55
N VAL A 92 -1.21 -5.28 -2.02
CA VAL A 92 -2.44 -5.78 -2.64
C VAL A 92 -2.27 -5.99 -4.15
N ASP A 93 -1.40 -5.21 -4.79
CA ASP A 93 -1.18 -5.16 -6.24
C ASP A 93 -0.94 -6.54 -6.84
N GLY A 94 -0.05 -7.34 -6.25
CA GLY A 94 0.25 -8.68 -6.75
C GLY A 94 -0.95 -9.63 -6.72
N ALA A 95 -1.77 -9.55 -5.67
CA ALA A 95 -2.98 -10.37 -5.54
C ALA A 95 -4.08 -9.92 -6.51
N ILE A 96 -4.24 -8.61 -6.74
CA ILE A 96 -5.14 -8.05 -7.78
C ILE A 96 -4.70 -8.54 -9.16
N VAL A 97 -3.45 -8.32 -9.57
CA VAL A 97 -2.96 -8.66 -10.92
C VAL A 97 -3.10 -10.16 -11.24
N VAL A 98 -2.86 -11.04 -10.26
CA VAL A 98 -3.10 -12.49 -10.41
C VAL A 98 -4.59 -12.81 -10.56
N THR A 99 -5.44 -12.27 -9.69
CA THR A 99 -6.89 -12.55 -9.72
C THR A 99 -7.57 -11.98 -10.96
N GLU A 100 -7.20 -10.79 -11.40
CA GLU A 100 -7.71 -10.14 -12.61
C GLU A 100 -7.32 -10.91 -13.88
N PHE A 101 -6.05 -11.32 -13.99
CA PHE A 101 -5.63 -12.13 -15.15
C PHE A 101 -6.28 -13.51 -15.15
N ALA A 102 -6.44 -14.14 -13.98
CA ALA A 102 -7.18 -15.39 -13.85
C ALA A 102 -8.65 -15.22 -14.22
N ASP A 103 -9.30 -14.13 -13.82
CA ASP A 103 -10.68 -13.82 -14.20
C ASP A 103 -10.80 -13.64 -15.72
N ARG A 104 -9.93 -12.84 -16.34
CA ARG A 104 -9.87 -12.69 -17.80
C ARG A 104 -9.73 -14.04 -18.52
N ARG A 105 -8.83 -14.93 -18.06
CA ARG A 105 -8.69 -16.29 -18.60
C ARG A 105 -9.98 -17.12 -18.44
N MET A 106 -10.67 -17.01 -17.31
CA MET A 106 -11.96 -17.69 -17.12
C MET A 106 -13.07 -17.11 -18.01
N GLN A 107 -13.07 -15.80 -18.29
CA GLN A 107 -14.01 -15.17 -19.23
C GLN A 107 -13.79 -15.63 -20.68
N GLU A 108 -12.55 -15.98 -21.04
CA GLU A 108 -12.18 -16.61 -22.32
C GLU A 108 -12.48 -18.14 -22.35
N GLY A 109 -13.12 -18.70 -21.31
CA GLY A 109 -13.55 -20.10 -21.24
C GLY A 109 -12.55 -21.06 -20.61
N VAL A 110 -11.39 -20.61 -20.15
CA VAL A 110 -10.39 -21.47 -19.50
C VAL A 110 -10.89 -21.94 -18.13
N PRO A 111 -10.84 -23.25 -17.78
CA PRO A 111 -11.25 -23.73 -16.47
C PRO A 111 -10.47 -23.08 -15.33
N ARG A 112 -11.16 -22.71 -14.23
CA ARG A 112 -10.61 -21.96 -13.08
C ARG A 112 -9.21 -22.40 -12.63
N LYS A 113 -8.99 -23.71 -12.48
CA LYS A 113 -7.71 -24.28 -12.00
C LYS A 113 -6.55 -24.05 -12.97
N GLN A 114 -6.83 -24.04 -14.27
CA GLN A 114 -5.87 -23.72 -15.30
C GLN A 114 -5.66 -22.20 -15.40
N ALA A 115 -6.74 -21.43 -15.39
CA ALA A 115 -6.69 -19.96 -15.40
C ALA A 115 -5.79 -19.38 -14.28
N TYR A 116 -5.95 -19.84 -13.03
CA TYR A 116 -5.10 -19.40 -11.91
C TYR A 116 -3.66 -19.94 -11.99
N ARG A 117 -3.43 -21.14 -12.55
CA ARG A 117 -2.08 -21.67 -12.79
C ARG A 117 -1.33 -20.86 -13.84
N ASP A 118 -2.01 -20.45 -14.90
CA ASP A 118 -1.45 -19.68 -16.00
C ASP A 118 -1.23 -18.21 -15.55
N ALA A 119 -2.13 -17.66 -14.73
CA ALA A 119 -1.93 -16.37 -14.06
C ALA A 119 -0.67 -16.35 -13.21
N ALA A 120 -0.49 -17.32 -12.30
CA ALA A 120 0.70 -17.41 -11.45
C ALA A 120 1.99 -17.46 -12.29
N LYS A 121 2.04 -18.32 -13.32
CA LYS A 121 3.20 -18.43 -14.21
C LYS A 121 3.49 -17.17 -15.01
N ARG A 122 2.46 -16.52 -15.57
CA ARG A 122 2.63 -15.36 -16.44
C ARG A 122 2.94 -14.08 -15.66
N MET A 123 2.40 -13.95 -14.45
CA MET A 123 2.53 -12.74 -13.63
C MET A 123 3.67 -12.79 -12.60
N ALA A 124 4.31 -13.95 -12.39
CA ALA A 124 5.47 -14.07 -11.51
C ALA A 124 6.57 -13.03 -11.81
N TRP A 125 6.98 -12.89 -13.07
CA TRP A 125 8.00 -11.90 -13.46
C TRP A 125 7.54 -10.45 -13.28
N PRO A 126 6.39 -10.00 -13.85
CA PRO A 126 5.86 -8.65 -13.63
C PRO A 126 5.72 -8.26 -12.15
N ILE A 127 5.15 -9.15 -11.32
CA ILE A 127 4.89 -8.84 -9.91
C ILE A 127 6.20 -8.81 -9.12
N THR A 128 7.09 -9.79 -9.31
CA THR A 128 8.40 -9.80 -8.63
C THR A 128 9.23 -8.57 -9.01
N ALA A 129 9.22 -8.16 -10.28
CA ALA A 129 9.91 -6.96 -10.74
C ALA A 129 9.31 -5.67 -10.17
N SER A 130 7.98 -5.57 -10.08
CA SER A 130 7.30 -4.45 -9.42
C SER A 130 7.67 -4.36 -7.94
N THR A 131 7.53 -5.46 -7.19
CA THR A 131 7.92 -5.54 -5.78
C THR A 131 9.41 -5.20 -5.59
N ALA A 132 10.31 -5.75 -6.41
CA ALA A 132 11.74 -5.47 -6.33
C ALA A 132 12.05 -3.98 -6.59
N THR A 133 11.33 -3.32 -7.50
CA THR A 133 11.48 -1.87 -7.75
C THR A 133 11.05 -1.05 -6.53
N THR A 134 9.93 -1.39 -5.91
CA THR A 134 9.47 -0.78 -4.66
C THR A 134 10.51 -0.97 -3.55
N LEU A 135 11.04 -2.19 -3.36
CA LEU A 135 12.06 -2.46 -2.36
C LEU A 135 13.37 -1.71 -2.64
N ALA A 136 13.78 -1.59 -3.91
CA ALA A 136 14.96 -0.84 -4.31
C ALA A 136 14.85 0.67 -4.01
N ALA A 137 13.65 1.25 -4.09
CA ALA A 137 13.42 2.65 -3.71
C ALA A 137 13.61 2.90 -2.20
N PHE A 138 13.27 1.91 -1.35
CA PHE A 138 13.44 2.00 0.09
C PHE A 138 14.79 1.46 0.60
N ALA A 139 15.51 0.66 -0.18
CA ALA A 139 16.79 0.07 0.21
C ALA A 139 17.87 1.07 0.68
N PRO A 140 18.03 2.29 0.09
CA PRO A 140 19.02 3.26 0.57
C PRO A 140 18.85 3.67 2.04
N LEU A 141 17.62 3.66 2.58
CA LEU A 141 17.35 3.99 3.98
C LEU A 141 17.96 2.97 4.97
N LEU A 142 18.27 1.74 4.53
CA LEU A 142 18.98 0.75 5.34
C LEU A 142 20.41 1.18 5.69
N PHE A 143 21.01 2.03 4.85
CA PHE A 143 22.39 2.50 4.99
C PHE A 143 22.49 3.90 5.59
N TRP A 144 21.38 4.48 6.06
CA TRP A 144 21.37 5.79 6.70
C TRP A 144 22.18 5.75 8.02
N PRO A 145 23.20 6.63 8.20
CA PRO A 145 24.03 6.69 9.40
C PRO A 145 23.32 7.41 10.57
N ASP A 146 24.02 7.61 11.68
CA ASP A 146 23.52 8.29 12.89
C ASP A 146 22.36 7.60 13.62
N VAL A 147 22.06 8.12 14.81
CA VAL A 147 21.00 7.64 15.72
C VAL A 147 19.62 7.68 15.03
N THR A 148 19.35 8.72 14.23
CA THR A 148 18.13 8.82 13.43
C THR A 148 18.03 7.71 12.38
N GLY A 149 19.16 7.29 11.79
CA GLY A 149 19.22 6.17 10.86
C GLY A 149 18.86 4.84 11.51
N GLU A 150 19.26 4.62 12.76
CA GLU A 150 18.91 3.42 13.53
C GLU A 150 17.40 3.25 13.68
N PHE A 151 16.68 4.34 13.99
CA PHE A 151 15.22 4.34 13.99
C PHE A 151 14.61 4.22 12.59
N MET A 152 15.17 4.91 11.59
CA MET A 152 14.62 4.86 10.22
C MET A 152 14.77 3.49 9.55
N LYS A 153 15.77 2.67 9.93
CA LYS A 153 15.98 1.30 9.41
C LYS A 153 14.79 0.35 9.61
N TYR A 154 13.97 0.55 10.65
CA TYR A 154 12.78 -0.26 10.89
C TYR A 154 11.73 -0.15 9.76
N LEU A 155 11.68 0.99 9.07
CA LEU A 155 10.74 1.26 7.97
C LEU A 155 11.01 0.36 6.74
N PRO A 156 12.19 0.42 6.07
CA PRO A 156 12.49 -0.45 4.94
C PRO A 156 12.54 -1.93 5.33
N LEU A 157 13.01 -2.30 6.52
CA LEU A 157 12.99 -3.70 6.98
C LEU A 157 11.56 -4.25 7.06
N THR A 158 10.62 -3.48 7.62
CA THR A 158 9.20 -3.85 7.68
C THR A 158 8.58 -3.96 6.29
N LEU A 159 8.88 -3.02 5.39
CA LEU A 159 8.41 -3.09 4.00
C LEU A 159 8.96 -4.31 3.25
N ILE A 160 10.26 -4.62 3.39
CA ILE A 160 10.88 -5.81 2.78
C ILE A 160 10.21 -7.08 3.28
N ALA A 161 10.09 -7.26 4.60
CA ALA A 161 9.46 -8.45 5.17
C ALA A 161 8.00 -8.61 4.72
N THR A 162 7.23 -7.51 4.72
CA THR A 162 5.78 -7.53 4.42
C THR A 162 5.50 -7.71 2.93
N LEU A 163 6.25 -7.04 2.05
CA LEU A 163 6.06 -7.14 0.59
C LEU A 163 6.64 -8.46 0.04
N PHE A 164 7.66 -9.03 0.67
CA PHE A 164 8.09 -10.39 0.35
C PHE A 164 7.03 -11.42 0.78
N ALA A 165 6.45 -11.27 1.98
CA ALA A 165 5.32 -12.08 2.42
C ALA A 165 4.11 -11.95 1.47
N SER A 166 3.82 -10.74 0.96
CA SER A 166 2.72 -10.53 0.02
C SER A 166 2.97 -11.13 -1.36
N LEU A 167 4.21 -11.09 -1.85
CA LEU A 167 4.62 -11.80 -3.06
C LEU A 167 4.37 -13.31 -2.93
N VAL A 168 4.72 -13.91 -1.78
CA VAL A 168 4.46 -15.33 -1.48
C VAL A 168 2.95 -15.62 -1.43
N MET A 169 2.16 -14.76 -0.77
CA MET A 169 0.70 -14.91 -0.72
C MET A 169 0.05 -14.78 -2.12
N ALA A 170 0.50 -13.82 -2.93
CA ALA A 170 0.00 -13.61 -4.29
C ALA A 170 0.40 -14.73 -5.27
N MET A 171 1.57 -15.35 -5.10
CA MET A 171 2.09 -16.39 -6.00
C MET A 171 1.70 -17.82 -5.60
N LEU A 172 1.47 -18.10 -4.31
CA LEU A 172 1.12 -19.44 -3.83
C LEU A 172 -0.34 -19.51 -3.36
N PHE A 173 -0.72 -18.64 -2.43
CA PHE A 173 -2.01 -18.75 -1.73
C PHE A 173 -3.19 -18.35 -2.62
N VAL A 174 -3.09 -17.23 -3.33
CA VAL A 174 -4.11 -16.75 -4.26
C VAL A 174 -4.39 -17.75 -5.39
N PRO A 175 -3.41 -18.32 -6.11
CA PRO A 175 -3.67 -19.31 -7.16
C PRO A 175 -4.26 -20.62 -6.64
N VAL A 176 -3.87 -21.06 -5.44
CA VAL A 176 -4.40 -22.29 -4.83
C VAL A 176 -5.86 -22.09 -4.42
N LEU A 177 -6.19 -21.04 -3.68
CA LEU A 177 -7.58 -20.77 -3.29
C LEU A 177 -8.45 -20.38 -4.49
N GLY A 178 -7.94 -19.58 -5.42
CA GLY A 178 -8.62 -19.20 -6.66
C GLY A 178 -8.91 -20.39 -7.57
N GLY A 179 -7.98 -21.34 -7.66
CA GLY A 179 -8.18 -22.60 -8.39
C GLY A 179 -9.29 -23.49 -7.80
N LEU A 180 -9.66 -23.30 -6.53
CA LEU A 180 -10.76 -23.99 -5.87
C LEU A 180 -12.08 -23.20 -5.96
N PHE A 181 -12.08 -21.96 -5.47
CA PHE A 181 -13.30 -21.17 -5.22
C PHE A 181 -13.57 -20.06 -6.24
N GLY A 182 -12.58 -19.72 -7.09
CA GLY A 182 -12.70 -18.71 -8.12
C GLY A 182 -13.81 -19.03 -9.13
N LYS A 183 -14.55 -18.00 -9.53
CA LYS A 183 -15.51 -18.05 -10.63
C LYS A 183 -15.33 -16.79 -11.49
N PRO A 184 -15.54 -16.87 -12.81
CA PRO A 184 -15.52 -15.68 -13.66
C PRO A 184 -16.54 -14.65 -13.19
N GLN A 185 -16.23 -13.37 -13.35
CA GLN A 185 -17.23 -12.32 -13.30
C GLN A 185 -18.34 -12.55 -14.34
N ASN A 186 -19.59 -12.33 -13.94
CA ASN A 186 -20.74 -12.32 -14.83
C ASN A 186 -20.78 -11.00 -15.63
N VAL A 187 -19.81 -10.82 -16.53
CA VAL A 187 -19.80 -9.70 -17.46
C VAL A 187 -20.85 -9.94 -18.54
N THR A 188 -21.83 -9.02 -18.66
CA THR A 188 -22.86 -9.03 -19.70
C THR A 188 -22.23 -9.17 -21.10
N SER A 189 -22.85 -9.98 -21.97
CA SER A 189 -22.38 -10.22 -23.34
C SER A 189 -22.05 -8.94 -24.12
N VAL A 190 -22.88 -7.91 -23.98
CA VAL A 190 -22.68 -6.57 -24.56
C VAL A 190 -21.39 -5.91 -24.04
N SER A 191 -21.13 -5.95 -22.74
CA SER A 191 -19.90 -5.40 -22.14
C SER A 191 -18.66 -6.19 -22.57
N ARG A 192 -18.78 -7.52 -22.72
CA ARG A 192 -17.70 -8.37 -23.24
C ARG A 192 -17.37 -8.04 -24.70
N GLN A 193 -18.39 -7.91 -25.56
CA GLN A 193 -18.20 -7.51 -26.96
C GLN A 193 -17.54 -6.13 -27.09
N ARG A 194 -17.92 -5.15 -26.25
CA ARG A 194 -17.26 -3.84 -26.23
C ARG A 194 -15.79 -3.91 -25.79
N MET A 195 -15.45 -4.73 -24.79
CA MET A 195 -14.05 -4.90 -24.38
C MET A 195 -13.19 -5.56 -25.46
N VAL A 196 -13.76 -6.49 -26.24
CA VAL A 196 -13.08 -7.08 -27.40
C VAL A 196 -12.91 -6.06 -28.53
N ALA A 197 -13.97 -5.34 -28.92
CA ALA A 197 -13.90 -4.32 -29.97
C ALA A 197 -12.88 -3.19 -29.64
N LEU A 198 -12.79 -2.78 -28.37
CA LEU A 198 -11.78 -1.83 -27.91
C LEU A 198 -10.35 -2.40 -27.91
N HIS A 199 -10.19 -3.72 -27.76
CA HIS A 199 -8.89 -4.38 -27.87
C HIS A 199 -8.42 -4.48 -29.34
N ASP A 200 -9.37 -4.71 -30.26
CA ASP A 200 -9.12 -4.77 -31.71
C ASP A 200 -8.99 -3.37 -32.37
N GLY A 201 -9.05 -2.29 -31.58
CA GLY A 201 -8.81 -0.92 -32.02
C GLY A 201 -10.04 -0.15 -32.52
N ASP A 202 -11.25 -0.69 -32.39
CA ASP A 202 -12.49 0.03 -32.70
C ASP A 202 -12.90 0.97 -31.54
N PHE A 203 -12.26 2.12 -31.50
CA PHE A 203 -12.54 3.17 -30.50
C PHE A 203 -13.92 3.82 -30.64
N SER A 204 -14.71 3.49 -31.68
CA SER A 204 -16.03 4.09 -31.91
C SER A 204 -17.05 3.71 -30.81
N GLN A 205 -16.89 2.54 -30.20
CA GLN A 205 -17.79 1.98 -29.19
C GLN A 205 -17.48 2.41 -27.75
N ALA A 206 -16.47 3.27 -27.54
CA ALA A 206 -16.13 3.80 -26.22
C ALA A 206 -17.20 4.80 -25.73
N THR A 207 -17.71 4.61 -24.51
CA THR A 207 -18.70 5.49 -23.88
C THR A 207 -18.11 6.30 -22.72
N GLY A 208 -18.52 7.57 -22.58
CA GLY A 208 -18.18 8.41 -21.42
C GLY A 208 -16.66 8.60 -21.22
N LEU A 209 -16.19 8.38 -19.99
CA LEU A 209 -14.78 8.55 -19.60
C LEU A 209 -13.81 7.72 -20.45
N THR A 210 -14.20 6.51 -20.87
CA THR A 210 -13.38 5.64 -21.71
C THR A 210 -13.09 6.28 -23.08
N LYS A 211 -14.06 7.04 -23.64
CA LYS A 211 -13.86 7.77 -24.90
C LYS A 211 -12.89 8.94 -24.74
N LEU A 212 -12.98 9.65 -23.61
CA LEU A 212 -12.03 10.72 -23.28
C LEU A 212 -10.60 10.17 -23.16
N TYR A 213 -10.43 9.05 -22.47
CA TYR A 213 -9.14 8.35 -22.34
C TYR A 213 -8.54 7.98 -23.69
N TYR A 214 -9.29 7.31 -24.58
CA TYR A 214 -8.76 6.96 -25.90
C TYR A 214 -8.48 8.19 -26.78
N HIS A 215 -9.28 9.26 -26.66
CA HIS A 215 -9.03 10.50 -27.38
C HIS A 215 -7.71 11.18 -26.92
N THR A 216 -7.51 11.34 -25.61
CA THR A 216 -6.27 11.94 -25.08
C THR A 216 -5.04 11.06 -25.35
N LEU A 217 -5.19 9.73 -25.24
CA LEU A 217 -4.14 8.77 -25.59
C LEU A 217 -3.74 8.89 -27.06
N ASN A 218 -4.70 8.95 -27.99
CA ASN A 218 -4.42 9.11 -29.42
C ASN A 218 -3.73 10.46 -29.72
N VAL A 219 -4.16 11.55 -29.06
CA VAL A 219 -3.48 12.86 -29.19
C VAL A 219 -2.04 12.80 -28.68
N ALA A 220 -1.80 12.12 -27.56
CA ALA A 220 -0.47 11.99 -26.95
C ALA A 220 0.48 11.13 -27.81
N ILE A 221 0.02 9.98 -28.30
CA ILE A 221 0.79 9.07 -29.18
C ILE A 221 1.18 9.76 -30.49
N ASN A 222 0.28 10.55 -31.09
CA ASN A 222 0.56 11.28 -32.33
C ASN A 222 1.46 12.52 -32.15
N HIS A 223 1.78 12.91 -30.91
CA HIS A 223 2.57 14.12 -30.62
C HIS A 223 3.64 13.91 -29.53
N PRO A 224 4.51 12.90 -29.64
CA PRO A 224 5.42 12.50 -28.55
C PRO A 224 6.35 13.63 -28.11
N ILE A 225 6.89 14.41 -29.05
CA ILE A 225 7.79 15.53 -28.76
C ILE A 225 7.05 16.65 -28.00
N LYS A 226 5.80 16.97 -28.35
CA LYS A 226 5.02 18.01 -27.65
C LYS A 226 4.71 17.59 -26.22
N ILE A 227 4.35 16.31 -26.00
CA ILE A 227 4.09 15.76 -24.67
C ILE A 227 5.36 15.74 -23.81
N LEU A 228 6.50 15.36 -24.39
CA LEU A 228 7.79 15.37 -23.68
C LEU A 228 8.22 16.79 -23.30
N LEU A 229 8.10 17.77 -24.21
CA LEU A 229 8.37 19.18 -23.90
C LEU A 229 7.41 19.73 -22.83
N LEU A 230 6.12 19.38 -22.89
CA LEU A 230 5.13 19.76 -21.87
C LEU A 230 5.48 19.18 -20.50
N ALA A 231 5.87 17.91 -20.43
CA ALA A 231 6.25 17.24 -19.19
C ALA A 231 7.50 17.87 -18.56
N ILE A 232 8.52 18.19 -19.37
CA ILE A 232 9.72 18.90 -18.92
C ILE A 232 9.35 20.31 -18.43
N ALA A 233 8.56 21.06 -19.20
CA ALA A 233 8.12 22.41 -18.82
C ALA A 233 7.30 22.42 -17.52
N LEU A 234 6.45 21.41 -17.29
CA LEU A 234 5.73 21.22 -16.04
C LEU A 234 6.67 20.92 -14.87
N ALA A 235 7.64 20.01 -15.04
CA ALA A 235 8.60 19.68 -13.98
C ALA A 235 9.43 20.90 -13.55
N PHE A 236 9.96 21.66 -14.51
CA PHE A 236 10.65 22.93 -14.24
C PHE A 236 9.70 23.99 -13.64
N GLY A 237 8.47 24.08 -14.13
CA GLY A 237 7.45 25.00 -13.63
C GLY A 237 7.09 24.77 -12.16
N VAL A 238 6.90 23.51 -11.76
CA VAL A 238 6.66 23.12 -10.35
C VAL A 238 7.86 23.46 -9.48
N GLY A 239 9.08 23.13 -9.91
CA GLY A 239 10.30 23.49 -9.17
C GLY A 239 10.49 25.00 -9.00
N ALA A 240 10.27 25.78 -10.06
CA ALA A 240 10.33 27.24 -10.00
C ALA A 240 9.24 27.85 -9.11
N ALA A 241 8.01 27.32 -9.18
CA ALA A 241 6.89 27.76 -8.36
C ALA A 241 7.13 27.48 -6.86
N TYR A 242 7.64 26.30 -6.50
CA TYR A 242 7.97 25.96 -5.12
C TYR A 242 9.06 26.87 -4.55
N ASN A 243 10.15 27.10 -5.29
CA ASN A 243 11.21 28.03 -4.88
C ASN A 243 10.68 29.47 -4.71
N LYS A 244 9.81 29.94 -5.61
CA LYS A 244 9.19 31.27 -5.52
C LYS A 244 8.19 31.38 -4.36
N ALA A 245 7.52 30.29 -3.99
CA ALA A 245 6.55 30.28 -2.89
C ALA A 245 7.21 30.44 -1.51
N GLY A 246 8.52 30.18 -1.38
CA GLY A 246 9.28 30.48 -0.17
C GLY A 246 8.83 29.71 1.09
N LEU A 247 8.11 28.60 0.92
CA LEU A 247 7.45 27.85 1.99
C LEU A 247 8.40 27.21 3.01
N GLY A 248 9.71 27.22 2.74
CA GLY A 248 10.73 26.60 3.58
C GLY A 248 10.59 25.08 3.67
N ALA A 249 11.28 24.51 4.67
CA ALA A 249 11.15 23.11 5.04
C ALA A 249 10.98 23.01 6.56
N GLU A 250 9.79 22.62 7.03
CA GLU A 250 9.60 22.22 8.43
C GLU A 250 9.99 20.74 8.57
N PHE A 251 11.04 20.45 9.34
CA PHE A 251 11.58 19.09 9.51
C PHE A 251 10.65 18.18 10.34
N PHE A 252 9.89 18.78 11.26
CA PHE A 252 8.82 18.11 12.01
C PHE A 252 7.62 19.05 12.16
N PRO A 253 6.38 18.59 11.89
CA PRO A 253 5.19 19.37 12.22
C PRO A 253 5.05 19.49 13.74
N ARG A 254 4.61 20.65 14.23
CA ARG A 254 4.52 20.94 15.67
C ARG A 254 3.41 20.10 16.33
N GLY A 255 3.79 19.00 16.96
CA GLY A 255 2.90 18.22 17.81
C GLY A 255 2.45 19.00 19.05
N ARG A 256 1.22 18.77 19.52
CA ARG A 256 0.79 19.26 20.83
C ARG A 256 1.49 18.45 21.92
N SER A 257 2.65 18.92 22.38
CA SER A 257 3.24 18.46 23.63
C SER A 257 2.31 18.84 24.79
N ALA A 258 1.68 17.85 25.43
CA ALA A 258 0.79 18.08 26.58
C ALA A 258 1.51 18.69 27.80
N VAL A 259 2.85 18.63 27.83
CA VAL A 259 3.67 19.25 28.88
C VAL A 259 4.35 20.51 28.35
N PHE A 260 3.98 21.64 28.94
CA PHE A 260 4.66 22.91 28.76
C PHE A 260 5.72 23.08 29.85
N TYR A 261 7.00 23.08 29.47
CA TYR A 261 8.08 23.49 30.35
C TYR A 261 8.00 25.01 30.60
N ARG A 262 7.36 25.42 31.71
CA ARG A 262 7.54 26.78 32.24
C ARG A 262 8.94 26.86 32.85
N GLN A 263 9.90 27.32 32.05
CA GLN A 263 11.24 27.64 32.54
C GLN A 263 11.16 28.95 33.34
N SER A 264 10.97 28.83 34.67
CA SER A 264 11.04 29.98 35.57
C SER A 264 12.49 30.42 35.75
N SER A 265 12.91 31.40 34.96
CA SER A 265 14.15 32.13 35.21
C SER A 265 14.01 32.92 36.51
N LEU A 266 14.39 32.30 37.63
CA LEU A 266 14.64 33.01 38.88
C LEU A 266 15.88 33.89 38.67
N LEU A 267 15.63 35.12 38.23
CA LEU A 267 16.56 36.21 38.37
C LEU A 267 16.67 36.50 39.88
N TRP A 268 17.84 36.15 40.45
CA TRP A 268 18.36 36.72 41.68
C TRP A 268 19.42 37.74 41.29
#